data_AF-Q63WZ5-F1
#
_entry.id   AF-Q63WZ5-F1
#
_cell.length_a   1.000
_cell.length_b   1.000
_cell.length_c   1.000
_cell.angle_alpha   90.00
_cell.angle_beta   90.00
_cell.angle_gamma   90.00
#
_symmetry.space_group_name_H-M   'P 1'
#
loop_
_entity.id
_entity.type
_entity.pdbx_description
1 polymer ?
#
loop_
_entity_poly.entity_id
_entity_poly.type
_entity_poly.pdbx_seq_one_letter_code
_entity_poly.pdbx_strand_id
1 'polypeptide(L)'
;MDDHYLRQLPDDLQTLVQGTEQQSGLVIQVEVDPARGATVACHVDEHGATLLVSGEESFQPASVMHELLHIRRFLVDGVPQIVVNEDYNDWTPELERGLTNLDNGLEHLVIVPEEIFRFPGRREYWAGVMTRKFEEIRVNPLVPDDRRRHALVNWLFTHHVLMEGPQILAADSLVDELGLRQQADAFRDAMIPALAMKQEAVRRCFQRLNIPFAAVALKYIDSRARRSRAVALEPAT
;
A
#
# COMPACT_ATOMS: atom_id res chain seq x y z
N MET A 1 27.03 1.16 2.89
CA MET A 1 25.94 0.29 2.42
C MET A 1 26.03 -0.98 3.23
N ASP A 2 24.99 -1.30 3.99
CA ASP A 2 25.10 -2.16 5.18
C ASP A 2 24.49 -3.55 4.97
N ASP A 3 25.19 -4.39 4.20
CA ASP A 3 24.87 -5.81 4.00
C ASP A 3 24.75 -6.62 5.31
N HIS A 4 25.18 -6.04 6.44
CA HIS A 4 25.05 -6.67 7.75
C HIS A 4 23.58 -6.81 8.17
N TYR A 5 22.69 -5.86 7.81
CA TYR A 5 21.27 -5.91 8.15
C TYR A 5 20.57 -7.10 7.51
N LEU A 6 20.74 -7.28 6.20
CA LEU A 6 20.08 -8.36 5.46
C LEU A 6 20.56 -9.74 5.92
N ARG A 7 21.82 -9.86 6.35
CA ARG A 7 22.39 -11.10 6.91
C ARG A 7 21.84 -11.47 8.29
N GLN A 8 21.22 -10.54 9.01
CA GLN A 8 20.58 -10.81 10.29
C GLN A 8 19.13 -11.30 10.15
N LEU A 9 18.56 -11.24 8.94
CA LEU A 9 17.21 -11.73 8.70
C LEU A 9 17.14 -13.25 8.86
N PRO A 10 15.99 -13.80 9.28
CA PRO A 10 15.71 -15.23 9.18
C PRO A 10 15.94 -15.77 7.75
N ASP A 11 16.35 -17.04 7.63
CA ASP A 11 16.75 -17.68 6.36
C ASP A 11 15.72 -17.56 5.24
N ASP A 12 14.44 -17.65 5.59
CA ASP A 12 13.32 -17.54 4.67
C ASP A 12 13.12 -16.10 4.14
N LEU A 13 13.44 -15.07 4.93
CA LEU A 13 13.51 -13.68 4.45
C LEU A 13 14.78 -13.41 3.64
N GLN A 14 15.92 -13.99 4.01
CA GLN A 14 17.11 -13.93 3.16
C GLN A 14 16.86 -14.56 1.79
N THR A 15 16.12 -15.68 1.75
CA THR A 15 15.69 -16.33 0.50
C THR A 15 14.78 -15.42 -0.32
N LEU A 16 13.86 -14.68 0.32
CA LEU A 16 13.01 -13.70 -0.35
C LEU A 16 13.82 -12.55 -0.95
N VAL A 17 14.80 -12.02 -0.21
CA VAL A 17 15.74 -10.99 -0.71
C VAL A 17 16.46 -11.52 -1.95
N GLN A 18 17.18 -12.64 -1.82
CA GLN A 18 17.97 -13.23 -2.89
C GLN A 18 17.13 -13.56 -4.13
N GLY A 19 15.94 -14.15 -3.93
CA GLY A 19 15.03 -14.47 -5.02
C GLY A 19 14.48 -13.23 -5.72
N THR A 20 14.26 -12.14 -4.99
CA THR A 20 13.84 -10.86 -5.56
C THR A 20 14.97 -10.20 -6.35
N GLU A 21 16.18 -10.16 -5.79
CA GLU A 21 17.37 -9.61 -6.45
C GLU A 21 17.71 -10.39 -7.73
N GLN A 22 17.70 -11.72 -7.67
CA GLN A 22 17.98 -12.58 -8.82
C GLN A 22 16.98 -12.37 -9.97
N GLN A 23 15.69 -12.25 -9.65
CA GLN A 23 14.65 -12.10 -10.67
C GLN A 23 14.62 -10.69 -11.26
N SER A 24 14.72 -9.66 -10.41
CA SER A 24 14.71 -8.26 -10.83
C SER A 24 16.01 -7.81 -11.49
N GLY A 25 17.14 -8.42 -11.15
CA GLY A 25 18.48 -7.98 -11.56
C GLY A 25 18.98 -6.74 -10.80
N LEU A 26 18.33 -6.37 -9.70
CA LEU A 26 18.68 -5.22 -8.86
C LEU A 26 19.05 -5.70 -7.45
N VAL A 27 20.01 -5.03 -6.81
CA VAL A 27 20.39 -5.30 -5.41
C VAL A 27 19.49 -4.48 -4.50
N ILE A 28 18.98 -5.11 -3.44
CA ILE A 28 18.21 -4.44 -2.40
C ILE A 28 19.19 -3.85 -1.39
N GLN A 29 19.15 -2.54 -1.22
CA GLN A 29 20.03 -1.83 -0.31
C GLN A 29 19.32 -1.57 1.02
N VAL A 30 20.09 -1.41 2.09
CA VAL A 30 19.59 -0.89 3.37
C VAL A 30 20.27 0.43 3.66
N GLU A 31 19.47 1.46 3.90
CA GLU A 31 19.91 2.80 4.29
C GLU A 31 19.33 3.16 5.65
N VAL A 32 20.22 3.61 6.54
CA VAL A 32 19.87 4.05 7.89
C VAL A 32 19.68 5.57 7.85
N ASP A 33 18.47 6.01 8.12
CA ASP A 33 18.11 7.42 8.28
C ASP A 33 17.62 7.64 9.71
N PRO A 34 18.46 8.08 10.66
CA PRO A 34 18.06 8.29 12.05
C PRO A 34 16.97 9.36 12.24
N ALA A 35 16.73 10.23 11.25
CA ALA A 35 15.71 11.28 11.33
C ALA A 35 14.30 10.75 11.05
N ARG A 36 14.17 9.54 10.49
CA ARG A 36 12.85 8.93 10.25
C ARG A 36 12.28 8.31 11.52
N GLY A 37 10.95 8.18 11.55
CA GLY A 37 10.26 7.46 12.62
C GLY A 37 10.59 5.96 12.63
N ALA A 38 10.19 5.26 13.70
CA ALA A 38 10.55 3.84 13.94
C ALA A 38 9.97 2.81 12.92
N THR A 39 9.38 3.26 11.82
CA THR A 39 8.81 2.40 10.77
C THR A 39 9.81 2.16 9.64
N VAL A 40 9.90 0.92 9.17
CA VAL A 40 10.57 0.58 7.90
C VAL A 40 9.73 1.11 6.73
N ALA A 41 10.36 1.51 5.64
CA ALA A 41 9.72 1.77 4.36
C ALA A 41 10.64 1.30 3.24
N CYS A 42 10.13 1.20 2.02
CA CYS A 42 10.94 1.03 0.83
C CYS A 42 10.86 2.23 -0.11
N HIS A 43 11.95 2.44 -0.86
CA HIS A 43 11.96 3.21 -2.10
C HIS A 43 12.25 2.24 -3.24
N VAL A 44 11.50 2.35 -4.34
CA VAL A 44 11.62 1.46 -5.50
C VAL A 44 11.50 2.27 -6.77
N ASP A 45 12.46 2.12 -7.66
CA ASP A 45 12.44 2.66 -9.01
C ASP A 45 13.11 1.69 -10.00
N GLU A 46 13.24 2.12 -11.25
CA GLU A 46 13.88 1.34 -12.31
C GLU A 46 15.39 1.11 -12.13
N HIS A 47 16.02 1.76 -11.14
CA HIS A 47 17.45 1.70 -10.91
C HIS A 47 17.82 0.99 -9.61
N GLY A 48 16.90 0.88 -8.65
CA GLY A 48 17.16 0.16 -7.41
C GLY A 48 15.95 -0.03 -6.51
N ALA A 49 16.21 -0.74 -5.42
CA ALA A 49 15.31 -0.83 -4.28
C ALA A 49 16.11 -0.60 -2.99
N THR A 50 15.55 0.22 -2.11
CA THR A 50 16.18 0.57 -0.83
C THR A 50 15.18 0.38 0.30
N LEU A 51 15.56 -0.41 1.30
CA LEU A 51 14.91 -0.44 2.60
C LEU A 51 15.46 0.70 3.45
N LEU A 52 14.57 1.54 3.95
CA LEU A 52 14.90 2.69 4.77
C LEU A 52 14.51 2.41 6.22
N VAL A 53 15.46 2.53 7.14
CA VAL A 53 15.30 2.19 8.57
C VAL A 53 15.84 3.27 9.50
N SER A 54 15.25 3.44 10.69
CA SER A 54 15.73 4.47 11.64
C SER A 54 16.93 4.00 12.47
N GLY A 55 17.21 2.69 12.45
CA GLY A 55 18.25 2.01 13.20
C GLY A 55 17.92 0.53 13.40
N GLU A 56 18.80 -0.20 14.11
CA GLU A 56 18.66 -1.65 14.31
C GLU A 56 17.33 -2.07 14.93
N GLU A 57 16.84 -1.32 15.92
CA GLU A 57 15.57 -1.64 16.59
C GLU A 57 14.36 -1.58 15.65
N SER A 58 14.41 -0.75 14.60
CA SER A 58 13.35 -0.66 13.60
C SER A 58 13.40 -1.79 12.56
N PHE A 59 14.53 -2.49 12.45
CA PHE A 59 14.78 -3.58 11.48
C PHE A 59 14.17 -4.91 11.95
N GLN A 60 12.88 -4.90 12.30
CA GLN A 60 12.16 -6.08 12.76
C GLN A 60 11.75 -6.98 11.58
N PRO A 61 11.90 -8.32 11.65
CA PRO A 61 11.62 -9.22 10.54
C PRO A 61 10.25 -9.04 9.88
N ALA A 62 9.19 -8.84 10.66
CA ALA A 62 7.85 -8.62 10.14
C ALA A 62 7.72 -7.32 9.34
N SER A 63 8.32 -6.23 9.84
CA SER A 63 8.33 -4.93 9.13
C SER A 63 9.17 -5.01 7.87
N VAL A 64 10.31 -5.69 7.91
CA VAL A 64 11.16 -5.88 6.72
C VAL A 64 10.47 -6.75 5.68
N MET A 65 9.79 -7.83 6.09
CA MET A 65 8.98 -8.65 5.17
C MET A 65 7.93 -7.81 4.45
N HIS A 66 7.21 -6.94 5.18
CA HIS A 66 6.17 -6.07 4.61
C HIS A 66 6.75 -5.25 3.45
N GLU A 67 7.88 -4.59 3.65
CA GLU A 67 8.53 -3.80 2.61
C GLU A 67 9.14 -4.65 1.48
N LEU A 68 9.69 -5.83 1.79
CA LEU A 68 10.16 -6.77 0.76
C LEU A 68 9.02 -7.25 -0.14
N LEU A 69 7.80 -7.39 0.39
CA LEU A 69 6.64 -7.74 -0.42
C LEU A 69 6.25 -6.60 -1.39
N HIS A 70 6.33 -5.33 -0.96
CA HIS A 70 6.19 -4.19 -1.88
C HIS A 70 7.23 -4.24 -2.99
N ILE A 71 8.52 -4.36 -2.62
CA ILE A 71 9.63 -4.42 -3.57
C ILE A 71 9.44 -5.55 -4.60
N ARG A 72 9.12 -6.76 -4.13
CA ARG A 72 8.89 -7.91 -5.00
C ARG A 72 7.72 -7.65 -5.97
N ARG A 73 6.60 -7.11 -5.48
CA ARG A 73 5.41 -6.89 -6.31
C ARG A 73 5.71 -5.92 -7.45
N PHE A 74 6.43 -4.84 -7.18
CA PHE A 74 6.79 -3.85 -8.19
C PHE A 74 7.88 -4.33 -9.15
N LEU A 75 8.95 -4.96 -8.65
CA LEU A 75 10.11 -5.31 -9.46
C LEU A 75 10.05 -6.69 -10.12
N VAL A 76 9.29 -7.63 -9.55
CA VAL A 76 9.26 -9.04 -10.00
C VAL A 76 7.88 -9.40 -10.54
N ASP A 77 6.82 -9.11 -9.80
CA ASP A 77 5.46 -9.49 -10.20
C ASP A 77 4.86 -8.54 -11.26
N GLY A 78 5.54 -7.42 -11.56
CA GLY A 78 5.14 -6.45 -12.57
C GLY A 78 3.89 -5.64 -12.20
N VAL A 79 3.60 -5.53 -10.91
CA VAL A 79 2.47 -4.74 -10.39
C VAL A 79 2.78 -3.25 -10.59
N PRO A 80 1.89 -2.46 -11.20
CA PRO A 80 2.13 -1.04 -11.39
C PRO A 80 1.92 -0.23 -10.11
N GLN A 81 2.65 0.87 -10.00
CA GLN A 81 2.44 1.92 -9.00
C GLN A 81 1.44 2.95 -9.52
N ILE A 82 0.64 3.53 -8.63
CA ILE A 82 -0.23 4.67 -8.97
C ILE A 82 0.61 5.94 -8.90
N VAL A 83 0.68 6.68 -10.00
CA VAL A 83 1.38 7.97 -10.07
C VAL A 83 0.48 9.03 -10.67
N VAL A 84 0.85 10.30 -10.50
CA VAL A 84 0.18 11.41 -11.20
C VAL A 84 0.41 11.22 -12.70
N ASN A 85 -0.64 11.42 -13.50
CA ASN A 85 -0.48 11.52 -14.94
C ASN A 85 0.31 12.79 -15.31
N GLU A 86 1.40 12.65 -16.06
CA GLU A 86 2.26 13.77 -16.47
C GLU A 86 1.50 14.82 -17.30
N ASP A 87 0.46 14.42 -18.02
CA ASP A 87 -0.39 15.31 -18.82
C ASP A 87 -1.48 16.02 -18.00
N TYR A 88 -1.53 15.82 -16.67
CA TYR A 88 -2.55 16.43 -15.81
C TYR A 88 -2.15 17.82 -15.33
N ASN A 89 -2.83 18.84 -15.85
CA ASN A 89 -2.47 20.26 -15.61
C ASN A 89 -2.72 20.75 -14.17
N ASP A 90 -3.60 20.10 -13.40
CA ASP A 90 -3.99 20.52 -12.05
C ASP A 90 -3.20 19.77 -10.96
N TRP A 91 -1.93 19.42 -11.23
CA TRP A 91 -1.08 18.73 -10.26
C TRP A 91 -0.83 19.58 -9.00
N THR A 92 -0.89 18.90 -7.85
CA THR A 92 -0.44 19.45 -6.57
C THR A 92 0.32 18.38 -5.78
N PRO A 93 1.24 18.78 -4.87
CA PRO A 93 1.89 17.85 -3.95
C PRO A 93 0.91 17.07 -3.06
N GLU A 94 -0.25 17.66 -2.74
CA GLU A 94 -1.31 17.03 -1.97
C GLU A 94 -1.99 15.91 -2.76
N LEU A 95 -2.24 16.13 -4.06
CA LEU A 95 -2.78 15.11 -4.96
C LEU A 95 -1.82 13.92 -5.05
N GLU A 96 -0.54 14.18 -5.34
CA GLU A 96 0.48 13.13 -5.44
C GLU A 96 0.56 12.31 -4.15
N ARG A 97 0.62 12.98 -3.00
CA ARG A 97 0.61 12.31 -1.69
C ARG A 97 -0.66 11.49 -1.45
N GLY A 98 -1.81 12.01 -1.88
CA GLY A 98 -3.09 11.29 -1.82
C GLY A 98 -3.07 10.01 -2.65
N LEU A 99 -2.53 10.08 -3.86
CA LEU A 99 -2.37 8.92 -4.76
C LEU A 99 -1.39 7.89 -4.19
N THR A 100 -0.24 8.32 -3.69
CA THR A 100 0.73 7.42 -3.03
C THR A 100 0.12 6.73 -1.82
N ASN A 101 -0.63 7.46 -0.98
CA ASN A 101 -1.31 6.87 0.17
C ASN A 101 -2.41 5.87 -0.25
N LEU A 102 -3.14 6.17 -1.33
CA LEU A 102 -4.15 5.27 -1.87
C LEU A 102 -3.49 4.01 -2.47
N ASP A 103 -2.38 4.15 -3.17
CA ASP A 103 -1.62 3.02 -3.71
C ASP A 103 -1.17 2.08 -2.61
N ASN A 104 -0.53 2.62 -1.58
CA ASN A 104 -0.11 1.89 -0.39
C ASN A 104 -1.30 1.20 0.28
N GLY A 105 -2.42 1.90 0.45
CA GLY A 105 -3.64 1.33 1.03
C GLY A 105 -4.19 0.15 0.21
N LEU A 106 -4.12 0.22 -1.12
CA LEU A 106 -4.53 -0.87 -2.00
C LEU A 106 -3.53 -2.05 -1.97
N GLU A 107 -2.23 -1.78 -1.92
CA GLU A 107 -1.22 -2.84 -1.76
C GLU A 107 -1.38 -3.57 -0.42
N HIS A 108 -1.72 -2.86 0.65
CA HIS A 108 -1.96 -3.46 1.96
C HIS A 108 -3.12 -4.46 1.98
N LEU A 109 -4.08 -4.39 1.05
CA LEU A 109 -5.14 -5.40 0.92
C LEU A 109 -4.60 -6.77 0.51
N VAL A 110 -3.41 -6.83 -0.10
CA VAL A 110 -2.75 -8.08 -0.54
C VAL A 110 -1.57 -8.43 0.36
N ILE A 111 -0.77 -7.43 0.75
CA ILE A 111 0.47 -7.62 1.52
C ILE A 111 0.18 -7.98 2.98
N VAL A 112 -0.77 -7.30 3.64
CA VAL A 112 -0.99 -7.49 5.07
C VAL A 112 -1.58 -8.87 5.41
N PRO A 113 -2.49 -9.47 4.62
CA PRO A 113 -2.90 -10.86 4.86
C PRO A 113 -1.72 -11.85 4.86
N GLU A 114 -0.77 -11.71 3.92
CA GLU A 114 0.44 -12.53 3.85
C GLU A 114 1.38 -12.27 5.05
N GLU A 115 1.53 -11.00 5.43
CA GLU A 115 2.29 -10.60 6.62
C GLU A 115 1.69 -11.21 7.90
N ILE A 116 0.37 -11.15 8.09
CA ILE A 116 -0.32 -11.73 9.25
C ILE A 116 -0.23 -13.26 9.22
N PHE A 117 -0.34 -13.89 8.05
CA PHE A 117 -0.21 -15.34 7.93
C PHE A 117 1.14 -15.82 8.46
N ARG A 118 2.23 -15.12 8.11
CA ARG A 118 3.58 -15.48 8.57
C ARG A 118 3.94 -14.95 9.95
N PHE A 119 3.42 -13.79 10.32
CA PHE A 119 3.64 -13.13 11.61
C PHE A 119 2.29 -12.81 12.28
N PRO A 120 1.61 -13.79 12.91
CA PRO A 120 0.26 -13.60 13.46
C PRO A 120 0.12 -12.44 14.45
N GLY A 121 1.17 -12.12 15.21
CA GLY A 121 1.18 -10.97 16.13
C GLY A 121 0.98 -9.62 15.44
N ARG A 122 1.23 -9.52 14.12
CA ARG A 122 0.99 -8.29 13.33
C ARG A 122 -0.48 -7.94 13.19
N ARG A 123 -1.39 -8.90 13.43
CA ARG A 123 -2.83 -8.63 13.49
C ARG A 123 -3.16 -7.55 14.53
N GLU A 124 -2.56 -7.61 15.72
CA GLU A 124 -2.79 -6.61 16.77
C GLU A 124 -2.21 -5.25 16.39
N TYR A 125 -1.03 -5.23 15.76
CA TYR A 125 -0.44 -4.00 15.24
C TYR A 125 -1.39 -3.30 14.25
N TRP A 126 -1.86 -4.02 13.23
CA TRP A 126 -2.76 -3.47 12.21
C TRP A 126 -4.13 -3.09 12.78
N ALA A 127 -4.62 -3.84 13.76
CA ALA A 127 -5.82 -3.49 14.52
C ALA A 127 -5.64 -2.14 15.25
N GLY A 128 -4.49 -1.90 15.87
CA GLY A 128 -4.15 -0.61 16.48
C GLY A 128 -4.01 0.53 15.46
N VAL A 129 -3.46 0.26 14.27
CA VAL A 129 -3.42 1.23 13.17
C VAL A 129 -4.83 1.62 12.74
N MET A 130 -5.74 0.66 12.55
CA MET A 130 -7.12 0.93 12.15
C MET A 130 -7.92 1.68 13.22
N THR A 131 -7.75 1.36 14.50
CA THR A 131 -8.36 2.13 15.59
C THR A 131 -8.02 3.61 15.49
N ARG A 132 -6.72 3.94 15.36
CA ARG A 132 -6.27 5.33 15.19
C ARG A 132 -6.83 5.97 13.93
N LYS A 133 -6.87 5.24 12.81
CA LYS A 133 -7.43 5.76 11.55
C LYS A 133 -8.91 6.11 11.67
N PHE A 134 -9.70 5.29 12.36
CA PHE A 134 -11.13 5.59 12.56
C PHE A 134 -11.34 6.78 13.49
N GLU A 135 -10.54 6.92 14.54
CA GLU A 135 -10.55 8.11 15.40
C GLU A 135 -10.18 9.36 14.60
N GLU A 136 -9.10 9.32 13.82
CA GLU A 136 -8.67 10.40 12.92
C GLU A 136 -9.81 10.79 11.98
N ILE A 137 -10.46 9.84 11.30
CA ILE A 137 -11.57 10.13 10.38
C ILE A 137 -12.75 10.78 11.11
N ARG A 138 -13.01 10.45 12.38
CA ARG A 138 -14.11 11.06 13.15
C ARG A 138 -13.86 12.53 13.48
N VAL A 139 -12.62 12.86 13.85
CA VAL A 139 -12.26 14.17 14.42
C VAL A 139 -11.65 15.13 13.41
N ASN A 140 -11.06 14.62 12.33
CA ASN A 140 -10.32 15.45 11.37
C ASN A 140 -11.28 16.30 10.52
N PRO A 141 -11.06 17.62 10.38
CA PRO A 141 -11.84 18.51 9.52
C PRO A 141 -11.52 18.32 8.02
N LEU A 142 -11.47 17.07 7.56
CA LEU A 142 -11.38 16.76 6.13
C LEU A 142 -12.62 17.31 5.41
N VAL A 143 -12.43 17.70 4.15
CA VAL A 143 -13.54 17.97 3.24
C VAL A 143 -14.44 16.71 3.21
N PRO A 144 -15.78 16.84 3.22
CA PRO A 144 -16.68 15.70 3.34
C PRO A 144 -16.37 14.53 2.39
N ASP A 145 -16.00 14.81 1.14
CA ASP A 145 -15.68 13.77 0.16
C ASP A 145 -14.42 12.98 0.51
N ASP A 146 -13.36 13.64 0.99
CA ASP A 146 -12.14 12.96 1.41
C ASP A 146 -12.39 12.10 2.65
N ARG A 147 -13.18 12.63 3.61
CA ARG A 147 -13.60 11.86 4.78
C ARG A 147 -14.34 10.58 4.38
N ARG A 148 -15.26 10.67 3.40
CA ARG A 148 -16.00 9.51 2.87
C ARG A 148 -15.07 8.50 2.22
N ARG A 149 -14.16 8.95 1.34
CA ARG A 149 -13.18 8.08 0.67
C ARG A 149 -12.30 7.34 1.67
N HIS A 150 -11.78 8.06 2.66
CA HIS A 150 -10.97 7.47 3.73
C HIS A 150 -11.75 6.43 4.54
N ALA A 151 -13.01 6.70 4.89
CA ALA A 151 -13.86 5.75 5.59
C ALA A 151 -14.06 4.45 4.79
N LEU A 152 -14.37 4.55 3.48
CA LEU A 152 -14.60 3.39 2.61
C LEU A 152 -13.35 2.51 2.46
N VAL A 153 -12.16 3.12 2.25
CA VAL A 153 -10.90 2.38 2.10
C VAL A 153 -10.51 1.65 3.39
N ASN A 154 -10.57 2.33 4.54
CA ASN A 154 -10.20 1.71 5.82
C ASN A 154 -11.25 0.68 6.29
N TRP A 155 -12.53 0.88 5.96
CA TRP A 155 -13.57 -0.12 6.20
C TRP A 155 -13.33 -1.38 5.37
N LEU A 156 -13.02 -1.24 4.08
CA LEU A 156 -12.67 -2.37 3.21
C LEU A 156 -11.47 -3.14 3.75
N PHE A 157 -10.40 -2.43 4.13
CA PHE A 157 -9.22 -3.05 4.75
C PHE A 157 -9.61 -3.87 5.99
N THR A 158 -10.42 -3.30 6.90
CA THR A 158 -10.78 -3.97 8.14
C THR A 158 -11.60 -5.24 7.91
N HIS A 159 -12.59 -5.19 7.03
CA HIS A 159 -13.42 -6.35 6.71
C HIS A 159 -12.69 -7.42 5.89
N HIS A 160 -11.76 -7.01 5.02
CA HIS A 160 -11.03 -7.95 4.17
C HIS A 160 -9.81 -8.58 4.85
N VAL A 161 -9.04 -7.77 5.58
CA VAL A 161 -7.73 -8.16 6.10
C VAL A 161 -7.84 -8.62 7.55
N LEU A 162 -8.54 -7.86 8.40
CA LEU A 162 -8.67 -8.23 9.82
C LEU A 162 -9.76 -9.30 10.01
N MET A 163 -10.89 -9.24 9.28
CA MET A 163 -11.97 -10.26 9.29
C MET A 163 -12.66 -10.55 10.65
N GLU A 164 -12.04 -10.20 11.77
CA GLU A 164 -12.54 -10.37 13.13
C GLU A 164 -11.98 -9.29 14.07
N GLY A 165 -12.61 -9.14 15.25
CA GLY A 165 -12.18 -8.23 16.31
C GLY A 165 -13.03 -6.97 16.46
N PRO A 166 -12.81 -6.18 17.53
CA PRO A 166 -13.61 -4.99 17.84
C PRO A 166 -13.50 -3.89 16.77
N GLN A 167 -12.44 -3.90 15.95
CA GLN A 167 -12.23 -2.96 14.85
C GLN A 167 -13.31 -3.07 13.79
N ILE A 168 -13.90 -4.24 13.58
CA ILE A 168 -15.02 -4.41 12.64
C ILE A 168 -16.22 -3.58 13.09
N LEU A 169 -16.59 -3.69 14.37
CA LEU A 169 -17.69 -2.91 14.93
C LEU A 169 -17.40 -1.40 14.88
N ALA A 170 -16.14 -1.01 15.12
CA ALA A 170 -15.73 0.39 15.02
C ALA A 170 -15.82 0.93 13.57
N ALA A 171 -15.40 0.13 12.59
CA ALA A 171 -15.50 0.44 11.17
C ALA A 171 -16.96 0.55 10.73
N ASP A 172 -17.78 -0.41 11.16
CA ASP A 172 -19.21 -0.46 10.86
C ASP A 172 -19.94 0.75 11.44
N SER A 173 -19.69 1.08 12.72
CA SER A 173 -20.23 2.29 13.36
C SER A 173 -19.84 3.54 12.59
N LEU A 174 -18.58 3.67 12.18
CA LEU A 174 -18.12 4.84 11.43
C LEU A 174 -18.83 4.98 10.08
N VAL A 175 -18.98 3.88 9.34
CA VAL A 175 -19.68 3.88 8.05
C VAL A 175 -21.17 4.19 8.22
N ASP A 176 -21.81 3.70 9.28
CA ASP A 176 -23.21 4.00 9.57
C ASP A 176 -23.41 5.47 10.01
N GLU A 177 -22.55 5.99 10.88
CA GLU A 177 -22.50 7.40 11.31
C GLU A 177 -22.42 8.35 10.10
N LEU A 178 -21.71 7.94 9.04
CA LEU A 178 -21.54 8.72 7.81
C LEU A 178 -22.60 8.44 6.73
N GLY A 179 -23.54 7.52 6.99
CA GLY A 179 -24.56 7.11 6.01
C GLY A 179 -23.97 6.43 4.77
N LEU A 180 -22.89 5.67 4.94
CA LEU A 180 -22.09 5.08 3.87
C LEU A 180 -22.32 3.57 3.66
N ARG A 181 -23.16 2.92 4.46
CA ARG A 181 -23.31 1.44 4.48
C ARG A 181 -23.43 0.82 3.09
N GLN A 182 -24.41 1.25 2.32
CA GLN A 182 -24.64 0.73 0.96
C GLN A 182 -23.44 0.97 0.03
N GLN A 183 -22.74 2.10 0.20
CA GLN A 183 -21.56 2.43 -0.61
C GLN A 183 -20.37 1.56 -0.21
N ALA A 184 -20.21 1.26 1.08
CA ALA A 184 -19.18 0.37 1.60
C ALA A 184 -19.37 -1.06 1.08
N ASP A 185 -20.59 -1.59 1.13
CA ASP A 185 -20.92 -2.92 0.60
C ASP A 185 -20.65 -2.99 -0.91
N ALA A 186 -21.18 -2.02 -1.68
CA ALA A 186 -20.95 -1.96 -3.13
C ALA A 186 -19.46 -1.76 -3.49
N PHE A 187 -18.71 -1.05 -2.66
CA PHE A 187 -17.26 -0.87 -2.82
C PHE A 187 -16.53 -2.18 -2.62
N ARG A 188 -16.83 -2.93 -1.55
CA ARG A 188 -16.25 -4.26 -1.31
C ARG A 188 -16.57 -5.24 -2.43
N ASP A 189 -17.83 -5.33 -2.84
CA ASP A 189 -18.26 -6.25 -3.91
C ASP A 189 -17.57 -5.96 -5.24
N ALA A 190 -17.27 -4.68 -5.51
CA ALA A 190 -16.47 -4.30 -6.65
C ALA A 190 -14.98 -4.64 -6.47
N MET A 191 -14.41 -4.33 -5.30
CA MET A 191 -12.97 -4.40 -5.08
C MET A 191 -12.44 -5.82 -4.89
N ILE A 192 -13.06 -6.63 -4.03
CA ILE A 192 -12.51 -7.94 -3.65
C ILE A 192 -12.25 -8.86 -4.85
N PRO A 193 -13.18 -9.02 -5.81
CA PRO A 193 -12.93 -9.85 -6.98
C PRO A 193 -11.82 -9.33 -7.90
N ALA A 194 -11.46 -8.04 -7.81
CA ALA A 194 -10.47 -7.39 -8.65
C ALA A 194 -9.05 -7.39 -8.05
N LEU A 195 -8.87 -7.75 -6.77
CA LEU A 195 -7.57 -7.65 -6.09
C LEU A 195 -6.47 -8.52 -6.73
N ALA A 196 -6.85 -9.58 -7.45
CA ALA A 196 -5.91 -10.41 -8.21
C ALA A 196 -5.22 -9.65 -9.37
N MET A 197 -5.80 -8.55 -9.84
CA MET A 197 -5.24 -7.70 -10.91
C MET A 197 -5.24 -6.24 -10.47
N LYS A 198 -4.08 -5.74 -10.03
CA LYS A 198 -3.94 -4.36 -9.50
C LYS A 198 -4.56 -3.30 -10.40
N GLN A 199 -4.32 -3.35 -11.70
CA GLN A 199 -4.89 -2.38 -12.65
C GLN A 199 -6.42 -2.34 -12.60
N GLU A 200 -7.08 -3.50 -12.50
CA GLU A 200 -8.54 -3.56 -12.38
C GLU A 200 -9.02 -3.08 -11.00
N ALA A 201 -8.32 -3.45 -9.93
CA ALA A 201 -8.61 -2.94 -8.59
C ALA A 201 -8.50 -1.41 -8.54
N VAL A 202 -7.47 -0.81 -9.17
CA VAL A 202 -7.31 0.64 -9.26
C VAL A 202 -8.46 1.26 -10.04
N ARG A 203 -8.83 0.73 -11.22
CA ARG A 203 -9.98 1.26 -11.98
C ARG A 203 -11.26 1.28 -11.16
N ARG A 204 -11.60 0.15 -10.52
CA ARG A 204 -12.80 0.04 -9.68
C ARG A 204 -12.74 0.97 -8.48
N CYS A 205 -11.57 1.09 -7.86
CA CYS A 205 -11.35 2.01 -6.75
C CYS A 205 -11.67 3.44 -7.17
N PHE A 206 -11.08 3.89 -8.27
CA PHE A 206 -11.24 5.25 -8.79
C PHE A 206 -12.68 5.55 -9.20
N GLN A 207 -13.34 4.61 -9.88
CA GLN A 207 -14.74 4.73 -10.26
C GLN A 207 -15.64 4.85 -9.04
N ARG A 208 -15.42 4.04 -8.00
CA ARG A 208 -16.27 4.03 -6.79
C ARG A 208 -16.01 5.21 -5.86
N LEU A 209 -14.78 5.72 -5.84
CA LEU A 209 -14.39 6.89 -5.03
C LEU A 209 -14.57 8.22 -5.77
N ASN A 210 -15.06 8.20 -7.02
CA ASN A 210 -15.20 9.36 -7.90
C ASN A 210 -13.89 10.16 -7.99
N ILE A 211 -12.77 9.46 -8.20
CA ILE A 211 -11.47 10.09 -8.42
C ILE A 211 -11.29 10.28 -9.93
N PRO A 212 -10.91 11.48 -10.41
CA PRO A 212 -10.71 11.72 -11.84
C PRO A 212 -9.62 10.81 -12.42
N PHE A 213 -9.99 10.01 -13.43
CA PHE A 213 -9.05 9.15 -14.16
C PHE A 213 -7.93 9.93 -14.85
N ALA A 214 -8.25 11.13 -15.35
CA ALA A 214 -7.28 12.00 -16.03
C ALA A 214 -6.07 12.38 -15.16
N ALA A 215 -6.23 12.37 -13.83
CA ALA A 215 -5.17 12.71 -12.89
C ALA A 215 -4.15 11.59 -12.67
N VAL A 216 -4.38 10.40 -13.22
CA VAL A 216 -3.65 9.19 -12.81
C VAL A 216 -3.09 8.40 -13.97
N ALA A 217 -1.87 7.91 -13.77
CA ALA A 217 -1.23 6.92 -14.60
C ALA A 217 -0.75 5.73 -13.74
N LEU A 218 -0.55 4.60 -14.41
CA LEU A 218 0.03 3.39 -13.84
C LEU A 218 1.48 3.30 -14.30
N LYS A 219 2.43 3.44 -13.38
CA LYS A 219 3.87 3.29 -13.64
C LYS A 219 4.24 1.82 -13.53
N TYR A 220 4.69 1.24 -14.65
CA TYR A 220 5.27 -0.10 -14.72
C TYR A 220 6.79 0.01 -14.71
N ILE A 221 7.45 -0.82 -13.91
CA ILE A 221 8.91 -0.89 -13.83
C ILE A 221 9.38 -2.15 -14.56
N ASP A 222 10.30 -1.95 -15.50
CA ASP A 222 11.09 -3.03 -16.13
C ASP A 222 12.50 -2.93 -15.57
N SER A 223 12.71 -3.58 -14.43
CA SER A 223 13.95 -3.51 -13.65
C SER A 223 15.16 -4.03 -14.43
N ARG A 224 14.95 -5.04 -15.28
CA ARG A 224 16.02 -5.64 -16.11
C ARG A 224 16.47 -4.71 -17.21
N ALA A 225 15.53 -3.99 -17.84
CA ALA A 225 15.86 -2.98 -18.84
C ALA A 225 16.17 -1.61 -18.23
N ARG A 226 16.10 -1.48 -16.90
CA ARG A 226 16.32 -0.23 -16.14
C ARG A 226 15.51 0.94 -16.68
N ARG A 227 14.24 0.68 -16.95
CA ARG A 227 13.29 1.69 -17.46
C ARG A 227 11.97 1.57 -16.75
N SER A 228 11.22 2.66 -16.76
CA SER A 228 9.84 2.68 -16.35
C SER A 228 8.95 3.23 -17.46
N ARG A 229 7.66 2.92 -17.41
CA ARG A 229 6.66 3.51 -18.30
C ARG A 229 5.38 3.80 -17.53
N ALA A 230 4.94 5.04 -17.55
CA ALA A 230 3.61 5.43 -17.10
C ALA A 230 2.59 5.24 -18.24
N VAL A 231 1.42 4.70 -17.91
CA VAL A 231 0.29 4.56 -18.85
C VAL A 231 -0.92 5.23 -18.21
N ALA A 232 -1.52 6.19 -18.90
CA ALA A 232 -2.73 6.86 -18.43
C ALA A 232 -3.83 5.83 -18.08
N LEU A 233 -4.50 6.05 -16.96
CA LEU A 233 -5.58 5.18 -16.52
C LEU A 233 -6.87 5.57 -17.23
N GLU A 234 -7.43 4.66 -18.02
CA GLU A 234 -8.73 4.85 -18.68
C GLU A 234 -9.86 4.16 -17.92
N PRO A 235 -11.10 4.72 -17.95
CA PRO A 235 -12.29 4.05 -17.46
C PRO A 235 -12.50 2.69 -18.15
N ALA A 236 -13.17 1.75 -17.47
CA ALA A 236 -13.65 0.54 -18.14
C ALA A 236 -14.67 0.92 -19.23
N THR A 237 -14.55 0.29 -20.40
CA THR A 237 -15.47 0.45 -21.53
C THR A 237 -16.74 -0.36 -21.35
#